data_AF-A0A2M8SBJ0-F1
#
_entry.id   AF-A0A2M8SBJ0-F1
#
_cell.length_a   1.000
_cell.length_b   1.000
_cell.length_c   1.000
_cell.angle_alpha   90.00
_cell.angle_beta   90.00
_cell.angle_gamma   90.00
#
_symmetry.space_group_name_H-M   'P 1'
#
loop_
_entity.id
_entity.type
_entity.pdbx_description
1 polymer ?
#
loop_
_entity_poly.entity_id
_entity_poly.type
_entity_poly.pdbx_seq_one_letter_code
_entity_poly.pdbx_strand_id
1 'polypeptide(L)' 'MELLTGILSAFGLSASAGLNAYIPLLVVGVLAHYTDLVKLSSPWDTLA' A
#
# COMPACT_ATOMS: atom_id res chain seq x y z
N MET A 1 28.10 16.19 2.40
CA MET A 1 26.84 16.31 1.65
C MET A 1 26.28 14.95 1.25
N GLU A 2 27.12 13.99 0.85
CA GLU A 2 26.75 12.60 0.50
C GLU A 2 25.99 11.81 1.58
N LEU A 3 26.31 12.01 2.86
CA LEU A 3 25.63 11.29 3.95
C LEU A 3 24.15 11.69 4.05
N LEU A 4 23.85 12.98 3.89
CA LEU A 4 22.50 13.52 4.01
C LEU A 4 21.63 13.05 2.83
N THR A 5 22.18 13.09 1.61
CA THR A 5 21.50 12.62 0.40
C THR A 5 21.30 11.10 0.41
N GLY A 6 22.27 10.34 0.92
CA GLY A 6 22.16 8.88 1.10
C GLY A 6 21.06 8.49 2.08
N ILE A 7 20.94 9.17 3.21
CA ILE A 7 19.87 8.93 4.19
C ILE A 7 18.50 9.22 3.58
N LEU A 8 18.33 10.40 2.96
CA LEU A 8 17.05 10.77 2.33
C LEU A 8 16.67 9.79 1.20
N SER A 9 17.64 9.28 0.45
CA SER A 9 17.41 8.28 -0.59
C SER A 9 16.95 6.95 0.02
N ALA A 10 17.61 6.48 1.09
CA ALA A 10 17.22 5.25 1.76
C ALA A 10 15.79 5.33 2.35
N PHE A 11 15.44 6.47 2.94
CA PHE A 11 14.07 6.73 3.40
C PHE A 11 13.07 6.78 2.24
N GLY A 12 13.40 7.49 1.15
CA GLY A 12 12.54 7.56 -0.03
C GLY A 12 12.29 6.19 -0.66
N LEU A 13 13.33 5.35 -0.74
CA LEU A 13 13.22 3.99 -1.27
C LEU A 13 12.34 3.11 -0.37
N SER A 14 12.57 3.16 0.94
CA SER A 14 11.79 2.41 1.94
C SER A 14 10.33 2.83 1.95
N ALA A 15 10.06 4.14 1.94
CA ALA A 15 8.70 4.68 1.90
C ALA A 15 7.98 4.31 0.60
N SER A 16 8.66 4.38 -0.55
CA SER A 16 8.08 4.00 -1.84
C SER A 16 7.77 2.50 -1.90
N ALA A 17 8.64 1.65 -1.36
CA ALA A 17 8.40 0.21 -1.27
C ALA A 17 7.19 -0.12 -0.38
N GLY A 18 7.08 0.53 0.79
CA GLY A 18 5.93 0.39 1.67
C GLY A 18 4.63 0.84 1.00
N LEU A 19 4.63 2.05 0.43
CA LEU A 19 3.46 2.60 -0.25
C LEU A 19 3.04 1.73 -1.45
N ASN A 20 3.98 1.22 -2.23
CA ASN A 20 3.70 0.34 -3.36
C ASN A 20 3.00 -0.96 -2.94
N ALA A 21 3.33 -1.51 -1.75
CA ALA A 21 2.64 -2.68 -1.21
C ALA A 21 1.22 -2.36 -0.70
N TYR A 22 1.00 -1.17 -0.13
CA TYR A 22 -0.30 -0.79 0.43
C TYR A 22 -1.30 -0.23 -0.59
N ILE A 23 -0.85 0.43 -1.67
CA ILE A 23 -1.75 1.00 -2.69
C ILE A 23 -2.70 -0.08 -3.26
N PRO A 24 -2.23 -1.26 -3.72
CA PRO A 24 -3.13 -2.29 -4.24
C PRO A 24 -4.14 -2.77 -3.22
N LEU A 25 -3.72 -2.97 -1.96
CA LEU A 25 -4.61 -3.40 -0.88
C LEU A 25 -5.69 -2.36 -0.58
N LEU A 26 -5.31 -1.08 -0.57
CA LEU A 26 -6.26 0.02 -0.40
C LEU A 26 -7.27 0.06 -1.56
N VAL A 27 -6.81 -0.06 -2.80
CA VAL A 27 -7.69 -0.07 -3.97
C VAL A 27 -8.65 -1.25 -3.92
N VAL A 28 -8.15 -2.46 -3.61
CA VAL A 28 -8.98 -3.67 -3.49
C VAL A 28 -10.00 -3.54 -2.36
N GLY A 29 -9.60 -3.03 -1.19
CA GLY A 29 -10.49 -2.80 -0.06
C GLY A 29 -11.60 -1.80 -0.39
N VAL A 30 -11.24 -0.64 -0.95
CA VAL A 30 -12.21 0.38 -1.39
C VAL A 30 -13.18 -0.17 -2.43
N LEU A 31 -12.69 -0.92 -3.41
CA LEU A 31 -13.55 -1.56 -4.40
C LEU A 31 -14.50 -2.58 -3.78
N ALA A 32 -14.02 -3.41 -2.86
CA ALA A 32 -14.82 -4.41 -2.17
C ALA A 32 -15.85 -3.78 -1.19
N HIS A 33 -15.56 -2.61 -0.62
CA HIS A 33 -16.48 -1.91 0.29
C HIS A 33 -17.64 -1.24 -0.42
N TYR A 34 -17.33 -0.54 -1.52
CA TYR A 34 -18.30 0.36 -2.18
C TYR A 34 -18.92 -0.24 -3.45
N THR A 35 -18.46 -1.40 -3.92
CA THR A 35 -18.96 -2.04 -5.15
C THR A 35 -19.07 -3.56 -5.01
N ASP A 36 -19.91 -4.19 -5.84
CA ASP A 36 -20.00 -5.65 -5.94
C ASP A 36 -18.95 -6.27 -6.88
N LEU A 37 -17.98 -5.50 -7.36
CA LEU A 37 -16.98 -5.96 -8.35
C LEU A 37 -15.99 -6.97 -7.77
N VAL A 38 -15.73 -6.88 -6.46
CA VAL A 38 -14.77 -7.74 -5.76
C VAL A 38 -15.40 -8.24 -4.47
N LYS A 39 -15.45 -9.57 -4.30
CA LYS A 39 -15.82 -10.21 -3.04
C LYS A 39 -14.60 -10.83 -2.39
N LEU A 40 -14.22 -10.30 -1.23
CA LEU A 40 -13.09 -10.81 -0.44
C LEU A 40 -13.56 -11.94 0.48
N SER A 41 -12.75 -12.99 0.60
CA SER A 41 -12.95 -14.07 1.56
C SER A 41 -12.14 -13.81 2.83
N SER A 42 -12.59 -14.35 3.96
CA SER A 42 -11.83 -14.28 5.22
C SER A 42 -10.40 -14.82 5.07
N PRO A 43 -9.37 -14.17 5.64
CA PRO A 43 -9.42 -13.00 6.55
C PRO A 43 -9.37 -11.62 5.84
N TRP A 44 -9.33 -11.61 4.51
CA TRP A 44 -9.16 -10.39 3.71
C TRP A 44 -10.44 -9.58 3.59
N ASP A 45 -11.57 -10.14 4.00
CA ASP A 45 -12.86 -9.44 4.15
C ASP A 45 -12.75 -8.22 5.08
N THR A 46 -11.79 -8.21 6.00
CA THR A 46 -11.49 -7.05 6.87
C THR A 46 -10.94 -5.82 6.14
N LEU A 47 -10.47 -5.96 4.90
CA LEU A 47 -10.02 -4.83 4.07
C LEU A 47 -11.17 -4.06 3.43
N ALA A 48 -12.35 -4.68 3.30
CA ALA A 48 -13.53 -4.05 2.73
C ALA A 48 -14.11 -3.07 3.75
#